data_AF-A0AA41QMD7-F1
#
_entry.id   AF-A0AA41QMD7-F1
#
_cell.length_a   1.000
_cell.length_b   1.000
_cell.length_c   1.000
_cell.angle_alpha   90.00
_cell.angle_beta   90.00
_cell.angle_gamma   90.00
#
_symmetry.space_group_name_H-M   'P 1'
#
loop_
_entity.id
_entity.type
_entity.pdbx_description
1 polymer ?
#
loop_
_entity_poly.entity_id
_entity_poly.type
_entity_poly.pdbx_seq_one_letter_code
_entity_poly.pdbx_strand_id
1 'polypeptide(L)' 'MRWLLFAFGLVIGILGCLWFLQGTGLVTIQPILCVAECEAIEGPAPGWAVAGALSVAVGLAAIWLALRRH' A
#
# COMPACT_ATOMS: atom_id res chain seq x y z
N MET A 1 -20.51 12.28 1.11
CA MET A 1 -20.14 10.89 0.77
C MET A 1 -19.07 10.79 -0.32
N ARG A 2 -19.21 11.48 -1.46
CA ARG A 2 -18.27 11.36 -2.59
C ARG A 2 -16.82 11.78 -2.25
N TRP A 3 -16.66 12.92 -1.57
CA TRP A 3 -15.35 13.38 -1.07
C TRP A 3 -14.71 12.41 -0.07
N LEU A 4 -15.52 11.75 0.78
CA LEU A 4 -15.03 10.74 1.72
C LEU A 4 -14.51 9.49 0.98
N LEU A 5 -15.22 9.03 -0.05
CA LEU A 5 -14.76 7.92 -0.90
C LEU A 5 -13.47 8.24 -1.64
N PHE A 6 -13.34 9.48 -2.14
CA PHE A 6 -12.12 9.93 -2.79
C PHE A 6 -10.94 9.97 -1.82
N ALA A 7 -11.11 10.59 -0.65
CA ALA A 7 -10.07 10.65 0.38
C ALA A 7 -9.67 9.24 0.87
N PHE A 8 -10.64 8.37 1.10
CA PHE A 8 -10.39 6.98 1.47
C PHE A 8 -9.61 6.23 0.39
N GLY A 9 -10.03 6.35 -0.88
CA GLY A 9 -9.35 5.71 -2.00
C GLY A 9 -7.93 6.23 -2.22
N LEU A 10 -7.70 7.53 -1.99
CA LEU A 10 -6.37 8.14 -2.08
C LEU A 10 -5.43 7.58 -1.00
N VAL A 11 -5.88 7.55 0.25
CA VAL A 11 -5.08 7.04 1.39
C VAL A 11 -4.76 5.56 1.20
N ILE A 12 -5.77 4.74 0.92
CA ILE A 12 -5.61 3.30 0.68
C ILE A 12 -4.71 3.03 -0.53
N GLY A 13 -4.86 3.80 -1.61
CA GLY A 13 -4.04 3.68 -2.80
C GLY A 13 -2.56 3.96 -2.54
N ILE A 14 -2.24 5.05 -1.83
CA ILE A 14 -0.85 5.40 -1.47
C ILE A 14 -0.24 4.33 -0.55
N LEU A 15 -0.97 3.91 0.50
CA LEU A 15 -0.54 2.83 1.39
C LEU A 15 -0.30 1.52 0.64
N GLY A 16 -1.21 1.17 -0.29
CA GLY A 16 -1.08 0.00 -1.15
C GLY A 16 0.17 0.04 -2.03
N CYS A 17 0.48 1.19 -2.63
CA CYS A 17 1.70 1.38 -3.41
C CYS A 17 2.95 1.17 -2.54
N LEU A 18 2.97 1.71 -1.33
CA LEU A 18 4.08 1.53 -0.40
C LEU A 18 4.27 0.07 -0.01
N TRP A 19 3.19 -0.66 0.31
CA TRP A 19 3.26 -2.09 0.62
C TRP A 19 3.68 -2.92 -0.59
N PHE A 20 3.25 -2.56 -1.79
CA PHE A 20 3.64 -3.25 -3.01
C PHE A 20 5.14 -3.10 -3.29
N LEU A 21 5.65 -1.87 -3.20
CA LEU A 21 7.07 -1.56 -3.42
C LEU A 21 7.98 -2.20 -2.35
N GLN A 22 7.52 -2.25 -1.10
CA GLN A 22 8.24 -2.94 -0.02
C GLN A 22 8.17 -4.45 -0.17
N GLY A 23 6.99 -5.01 -0.48
CA GLY A 23 6.81 -6.45 -0.65
C GLY A 23 7.52 -7.03 -1.86
N THR A 24 7.76 -6.23 -2.90
CA THR A 24 8.58 -6.64 -4.07
C THR A 24 10.08 -6.51 -3.81
N GLY A 25 10.49 -5.93 -2.67
CA GLY A 25 11.90 -5.64 -2.38
C GLY A 25 12.49 -4.53 -3.25
N LEU A 26 11.66 -3.76 -3.97
CA LEU A 26 12.11 -2.59 -4.74
C LEU A 26 12.49 -1.42 -3.83
N VAL A 27 11.80 -1.30 -2.70
CA VAL A 27 12.08 -0.30 -1.67
C VAL A 27 12.33 -1.03 -0.37
N THR A 28 13.58 -1.07 0.04
CA THR A 28 13.99 -1.67 1.32
C THR A 28 14.13 -0.55 2.34
N ILE A 29 13.33 -0.59 3.40
CA ILE A 29 13.43 0.35 4.53
C ILE A 29 14.27 -0.33 5.60
N GLN A 30 15.49 0.18 5.84
CA GLN A 30 16.35 -0.30 6.91
C GLN A 30 15.65 -0.06 8.26
N PRO A 31 15.63 -1.04 9.17
CA PRO A 31 15.09 -0.83 10.50
C PRO A 31 15.91 0.25 11.23
N ILE A 32 15.23 1.31 11.69
CA ILE A 32 15.85 2.45 12.40
C ILE A 32 16.19 2.07 13.84
N LEU A 33 15.54 1.02 14.38
CA LEU A 33 15.67 0.54 15.75
C LEU A 33 15.73 -0.99 15.76
N CYS A 34 16.89 -1.55 16.14
CA CYS A 34 17.11 -2.98 16.41
C CYS A 34 16.51 -3.30 17.78
N VAL A 35 15.22 -3.66 17.85
CA VAL A 35 14.56 -4.02 19.14
C VAL A 35 14.16 -5.48 19.19
N ALA A 36 14.12 -6.17 18.05
CA ALA A 36 13.78 -7.59 18.01
C ALA A 36 14.60 -8.32 16.95
N GLU A 37 14.40 -8.00 15.67
CA GLU A 37 15.13 -8.62 14.57
C GLU A 37 16.10 -7.65 13.93
N CYS A 38 17.38 -8.02 14.00
CA CYS A 38 18.51 -7.27 13.46
C CYS A 38 18.93 -7.74 12.07
N GLU A 39 18.27 -8.78 11.54
CA GLU A 39 18.19 -8.95 10.09
C GLU A 39 17.19 -7.92 9.57
N ALA A 40 17.52 -7.23 8.48
CA ALA A 40 16.46 -6.59 7.72
C ALA A 40 15.40 -7.67 7.43
N ILE A 41 14.13 -7.29 7.27
CA ILE A 41 13.18 -8.22 6.65
C ILE A 41 13.71 -8.42 5.23
N GLU A 42 14.61 -9.39 5.07
CA GLU A 42 15.47 -9.55 3.90
C GLU A 42 14.72 -10.39 2.88
N GLY A 43 14.55 -9.79 1.71
CA GLY A 43 13.98 -10.43 0.54
C GLY A 43 12.53 -10.01 0.26
N PRO A 44 12.07 -10.24 -0.98
CA PRO A 44 10.69 -9.99 -1.36
C PRO A 44 9.75 -10.69 -0.38
N ALA A 45 8.82 -9.92 0.20
CA ALA A 45 7.75 -10.46 1.02
C ALA A 45 6.47 -10.53 0.17
N PRO A 46 6.22 -11.66 -0.53
CA PRO A 46 5.14 -11.77 -1.49
C PRO A 46 3.76 -11.52 -0.86
N GLY A 47 3.57 -11.83 0.42
CA GLY A 47 2.35 -11.48 1.15
C GLY A 47 2.07 -9.97 1.17
N TRP A 48 3.09 -9.15 1.42
CA TRP A 48 2.98 -7.69 1.40
C TRP A 48 2.80 -7.16 -0.02
N ALA A 49 3.43 -7.78 -1.02
CA ALA A 49 3.23 -7.42 -2.42
C ALA A 49 1.77 -7.64 -2.85
N VAL A 50 1.18 -8.80 -2.53
CA VAL A 50 -0.21 -9.10 -2.85
C VAL A 50 -1.17 -8.17 -2.10
N ALA A 51 -0.95 -7.94 -0.81
CA ALA A 51 -1.76 -7.01 -0.01
C ALA A 51 -1.68 -5.58 -0.56
N GLY A 52 -0.50 -5.14 -0.98
CA GLY A 52 -0.28 -3.86 -1.63
C GLY A 52 -1.05 -3.73 -2.95
N ALA A 53 -0.95 -4.74 -3.83
CA ALA A 53 -1.65 -4.76 -5.11
C ALA A 53 -3.18 -4.71 -4.94
N LEU A 54 -3.73 -5.48 -3.99
CA LEU A 54 -5.16 -5.45 -3.67
C LEU A 54 -5.58 -4.09 -3.13
N SER A 55 -4.78 -3.51 -2.24
CA SER A 55 -5.05 -2.17 -1.68
C SER A 55 -5.06 -1.10 -2.77
N VAL A 56 -4.11 -1.12 -3.70
CA VAL A 56 -4.09 -0.22 -4.86
C VAL A 56 -5.35 -0.39 -5.71
N ALA A 57 -5.73 -1.63 -6.01
CA ALA A 57 -6.93 -1.91 -6.81
C ALA A 57 -8.22 -1.37 -6.13
N VAL A 58 -8.36 -1.57 -4.82
CA VAL A 58 -9.49 -1.05 -4.03
C VAL A 58 -9.48 0.48 -4.01
N GLY A 59 -8.31 1.11 -3.80
CA GLY A 59 -8.17 2.56 -3.80
C GLY A 59 -8.58 3.18 -5.14
N LEU A 60 -8.10 2.61 -6.25
CA LEU A 60 -8.46 3.04 -7.60
C LEU A 60 -9.95 2.85 -7.88
N ALA A 61 -10.53 1.72 -7.49
CA ALA A 61 -11.96 1.47 -7.64
C ALA A 61 -12.80 2.48 -6.85
N ALA A 62 -12.40 2.81 -5.62
CA ALA A 62 -13.07 3.82 -4.79
C ALA A 62 -13.01 5.22 -5.41
N ILE A 63 -11.83 5.63 -5.91
CA ILE A 63 -11.65 6.90 -6.62
C ILE A 63 -12.52 6.94 -7.89
N TRP A 64 -12.50 5.87 -8.68
CA TRP A 64 -13.26 5.79 -9.92
C TRP A 64 -14.77 5.83 -9.67
N LEU A 65 -15.27 5.15 -8.63
CA LEU A 65 -16.66 5.24 -8.20
C LEU A 65 -17.03 6.64 -7.70
N ALA A 66 -16.10 7.32 -7.01
CA ALA A 66 -16.29 8.70 -6.59
C ALA A 66 -16.36 9.65 -7.80
N LEU A 67 -15.56 9.43 -8.84
CA LEU A 67 -15.56 10.24 -10.06
C LEU A 67 -16.76 9.94 -10.97
N ARG A 68 -17.19 8.68 -11.09
CA ARG A 68 -18.36 8.29 -11.91
C ARG A 68 -19.70 8.73 -11.34
N ARG A 69 -19.80 8.96 -10.02
CA ARG A 69 -20.99 9.54 -9.40
C ARG A 69 -20.99 11.07 -9.47
N HIS A 70 -20.35 11.62 -10.49
CA HIS A 70 -20.26 13.04 -10.82
C HIS A 70 -20.86 13.30 -12.19
#